data_AF-A0A3P1CHC8-F1
#
_entry.id   AF-A0A3P1CHC8-F1
#
_cell.length_a   1.000
_cell.length_b   1.000
_cell.length_c   1.000
_cell.angle_alpha   90.00
_cell.angle_beta   90.00
_cell.angle_gamma   90.00
#
_symmetry.space_group_name_H-M   'P 1'
#
loop_
_entity.id
_entity.type
_entity.pdbx_description
1 polymer ?
#
loop_
_entity_poly.entity_id
_entity_poly.type
_entity_poly.pdbx_seq_one_letter_code
_entity_poly.pdbx_strand_id
1 'polypeptide(L)' 'MNFQLVEKDDIWQHNEYYEVHTTQDDSHAKSLFFTTNEENLEEVAAAIASVHLPDAKHWTVIPHRKGS' A
#
# COMPACT_ATOMS: atom_id res chain seq x y z
N MET A 1 4.26 -13.52 8.32
CA MET A 1 4.83 -12.29 7.73
C MET A 1 4.15 -11.12 8.42
N ASN A 2 4.92 -10.22 9.04
CA ASN A 2 4.39 -9.10 9.80
C ASN A 2 4.52 -7.85 8.94
N PHE A 3 3.42 -7.40 8.34
CA PHE A 3 3.33 -6.09 7.72
C PHE A 3 2.43 -5.21 8.58
N GLN A 4 2.73 -3.91 8.61
CA GLN A 4 1.90 -2.94 9.33
C GLN A 4 1.16 -2.07 8.32
N LEU A 5 -0.15 -2.26 8.25
CA LEU A 5 -1.02 -1.28 7.60
C LEU A 5 -1.03 -0.02 8.45
N VAL A 6 -0.95 1.13 7.79
CA VAL A 6 -1.03 2.44 8.42
C VAL A 6 -2.37 3.04 8.03
N GLU A 7 -3.11 3.51 9.03
CA GLU A 7 -4.35 4.24 8.77
C GLU A 7 -4.03 5.55 8.04
N LYS A 8 -4.94 6.02 7.18
CA LYS A 8 -4.75 7.26 6.43
C LYS A 8 -4.47 8.45 7.35
N ASP A 9 -5.02 8.45 8.56
CA ASP A 9 -4.80 9.48 9.58
C ASP A 9 -3.45 9.37 10.31
N ASP A 10 -2.68 8.30 10.10
CA ASP A 10 -1.35 8.10 10.70
C ASP A 10 -0.20 8.20 9.68
N ILE A 11 -0.48 8.17 8.36
CA ILE A 11 0.55 8.32 7.32
C ILE A 11 1.36 9.61 7.47
N TRP A 12 0.79 10.65 8.10
CA TRP A 12 1.50 11.91 8.30
C TRP A 12 2.65 11.79 9.31
N GLN A 13 2.69 10.76 10.14
CA GLN A 13 3.79 10.54 11.08
C GLN A 13 5.00 9.87 10.42
N HIS A 14 4.85 9.38 9.19
CA HIS A 14 5.89 8.67 8.46
C HIS A 14 6.55 9.56 7.39
N ASN A 15 7.88 9.56 7.37
CA ASN A 15 8.69 10.25 6.35
C ASN A 15 8.63 9.52 4.99
N GLU A 16 8.47 8.20 5.01
CA GLU A 16 8.30 7.35 3.86
C GLU A 16 7.19 6.34 4.16
N TYR A 17 6.27 6.18 3.22
CA TYR A 17 5.25 5.14 3.25
C TYR A 17 4.92 4.74 1.81
N TYR A 18 4.21 3.63 1.66
CA TYR A 18 3.81 3.09 0.38
C TYR A 18 2.29 2.95 0.34
N GLU A 19 1.74 3.04 -0.86
CA GLU A 19 0.31 2.84 -1.13
C GLU A 19 0.15 1.67 -2.09
N VAL A 20 -0.67 0.69 -1.73
CA VAL A 20 -1.23 -0.28 -2.69
C VAL A 20 -2.53 0.29 -3.22
N HIS A 21 -2.62 0.49 -4.53
CA HIS A 21 -3.79 1.06 -5.19
C HIS A 21 -4.35 0.11 -6.24
N THR A 22 -5.68 -0.14 -6.24
CA THR A 22 -6.33 -0.99 -7.25
C THR A 22 -6.77 -0.18 -8.47
N THR A 23 -6.34 -0.59 -9.66
CA THR A 23 -6.57 0.17 -10.92
C THR A 23 -7.68 -0.40 -11.81
N GLN A 24 -8.49 -1.33 -11.30
CA GLN A 24 -9.46 -2.08 -12.11
C GLN A 24 -10.74 -1.34 -12.44
N ASP A 25 -11.30 -0.56 -11.52
CA ASP A 25 -12.57 0.15 -11.71
C ASP A 25 -12.56 1.43 -10.88
N ASP A 26 -12.74 2.58 -11.55
CA ASP A 26 -12.77 3.91 -10.92
C ASP A 26 -13.82 3.98 -9.80
N SER A 27 -14.90 3.19 -9.91
CA SER A 27 -15.97 3.17 -8.91
C SER A 27 -15.56 2.43 -7.63
N HIS A 28 -14.58 1.52 -7.72
CA HIS A 28 -14.17 0.62 -6.64
C HIS A 28 -12.66 0.75 -6.32
N ALA A 29 -12.03 1.82 -6.78
CA ALA A 29 -10.62 2.09 -6.51
C ALA A 29 -10.39 2.17 -4.99
N LYS A 30 -9.53 1.28 -4.48
CA LYS A 30 -9.18 1.19 -3.07
C LYS A 30 -7.69 1.41 -2.90
N SER A 31 -7.36 2.26 -1.94
CA SER A 31 -5.99 2.57 -1.53
C SER A 31 -5.75 2.07 -0.11
N LEU A 32 -4.66 1.34 0.08
CA LEU A 32 -4.18 0.87 1.38
C LEU A 32 -2.77 1.39 1.60
N PHE A 33 -2.51 1.97 2.76
CA PHE A 33 -1.21 2.55 3.09
C PHE A 33 -0.46 1.63 4.05
N PHE A 34 0.85 1.54 3.88
CA PHE A 34 1.71 0.69 4.69
C PHE A 34 3.14 1.22 4.73
N THR A 35 3.89 0.76 5.73
CA THR A 35 5.32 1.06 5.87
C THR A 35 6.11 -0.24 5.83
N THR A 36 7.22 -0.22 5.12
CA THR A 36 8.16 -1.34 5.00
C THR A 36 9.51 -0.82 4.50
N ASN A 37 10.51 -1.68 4.42
CA ASN A 37 11.79 -1.37 3.77
C ASN A 37 11.72 -1.73 2.27
N GLU A 38 12.54 -1.09 1.44
CA GLU A 38 12.60 -1.35 -0.01
C GLU A 38 12.84 -2.84 -0.35
N GLU A 39 13.67 -3.54 0.44
CA GLU A 39 13.94 -4.98 0.25
C GLU A 39 12.70 -5.86 0.40
N ASN A 40 11.73 -5.43 1.23
CA ASN A 40 10.51 -6.19 1.53
C ASN A 40 9.29 -5.63 0.78
N LEU A 41 9.46 -4.62 -0.08
CA LEU A 41 8.37 -3.88 -0.68
C LEU A 41 7.42 -4.76 -1.49
N GLU A 42 7.98 -5.57 -2.39
CA GLU A 42 7.20 -6.42 -3.28
C GLU A 42 6.43 -7.50 -2.51
N GLU A 43 7.11 -8.18 -1.57
CA GLU A 43 6.50 -9.24 -0.77
C GLU A 43 5.37 -8.70 0.12
N VAL A 44 5.61 -7.59 0.81
CA VAL A 44 4.62 -6.96 1.69
C VAL A 44 3.43 -6.44 0.89
N ALA A 45 3.66 -5.79 -0.24
CA ALA A 45 2.57 -5.29 -1.10
C ALA A 45 1.71 -6.44 -1.64
N ALA A 46 2.34 -7.54 -2.09
CA ALA A 46 1.63 -8.72 -2.57
C ALA A 46 0.81 -9.39 -1.45
N ALA A 47 1.36 -9.48 -0.24
CA ALA A 47 0.65 -10.00 0.93
C ALA A 47 -0.57 -9.12 1.29
N ILE A 48 -0.40 -7.79 1.31
CA ILE A 48 -1.49 -6.84 1.56
C ILE A 48 -2.59 -6.98 0.49
N ALA A 49 -2.21 -7.04 -0.79
CA ALA A 49 -3.15 -7.21 -1.88
C ALA A 49 -3.92 -8.53 -1.75
N SER A 50 -3.23 -9.65 -1.48
CA SER A 50 -3.87 -10.95 -1.32
C SER A 50 -4.83 -11.02 -0.13
N VAL A 51 -4.56 -10.30 0.96
CA VAL A 51 -5.38 -10.35 2.19
C VAL A 51 -6.52 -9.34 2.16
N HIS A 52 -6.27 -8.12 1.71
CA HIS A 52 -7.21 -6.99 1.83
C HIS A 52 -7.89 -6.60 0.52
N LEU A 53 -7.36 -7.09 -0.60
CA LEU A 53 -7.83 -6.84 -1.96
C LEU A 53 -7.98 -8.16 -2.75
N PRO A 54 -8.66 -9.19 -2.22
CA PRO A 54 -8.71 -10.52 -2.86
C PRO A 54 -9.35 -10.50 -4.25
N ASP A 55 -10.26 -9.56 -4.52
CA ASP A 55 -10.91 -9.35 -5.83
C ASP A 55 -10.07 -8.48 -6.79
N ALA A 56 -8.90 -7.99 -6.37
CA ALA A 56 -8.07 -7.13 -7.19
C ALA A 56 -7.18 -7.92 -8.18
N LYS A 57 -7.64 -8.06 -9.43
CA LYS A 57 -6.84 -8.52 -10.59
C LYS A 57 -5.70 -7.56 -10.98
N HIS A 58 -5.85 -6.26 -10.75
CA HIS A 58 -4.80 -5.26 -11.03
C HIS A 58 -4.63 -4.29 -9.86
N TRP A 59 -3.39 -4.18 -9.38
CA TRP A 59 -2.97 -3.23 -8.36
C TRP A 59 -1.54 -2.77 -8.63
N THR A 60 -1.19 -1.60 -8.11
CA THR A 60 0.14 -0.99 -8.22
C THR A 60 0.59 -0.49 -6.85
N VAL A 61 1.91 -0.31 -6.70
CA VAL A 61 2.52 0.27 -5.50
C VAL A 61 3.02 1.67 -5.82
N ILE A 62 2.64 2.65 -5.00
CA ILE A 62 3.04 4.04 -5.14
C ILE A 62 3.89 4.42 -3.92
N PRO A 63 5.18 4.74 -4.09
CA PRO A 63 6.01 5.24 -2.99
C PRO A 63 5.69 6.70 -2.69
N HIS A 64 5.50 7.01 -1.41
CA HIS A 64 5.28 8.36 -0.91
C HIS A 64 6.42 8.75 0.04
N ARG A 65 7.18 9.78 -0.33
CA ARG A 65 8.23 10.36 0.52
C ARG A 65 7.90 11.80 0.84
N LYS A 66 7.96 12.17 2.12
CA LYS A 66 7.85 13.56 2.57
C LYS A 66 9.18 14.26 2.32
N GLY A 67 9.34 14.77 1.09
CA GLY A 67 10.54 15.49 0.70
C GLY A 67 10.59 15.78 -0.79
N SER A 68 10.06 16.94 -1.16
CA SER A 68 10.87 17.93 -1.86
C SER A 68 10.47 19.34 -1.43
#